data_AF-A0A061IFW0-F1
#
_entry.id   AF-A0A061IFW0-F1
#
_cell.length_a   1.000
_cell.length_b   1.000
_cell.length_c   1.000
_cell.angle_alpha   90.00
_cell.angle_beta   90.00
_cell.angle_gamma   90.00
#
_symmetry.space_group_name_H-M   'P 1'
#
loop_
_entity.id
_entity.type
_entity.pdbx_description
1 polymer ?
#
loop_
_entity_poly.entity_id
_entity_poly.type
_entity_poly.pdbx_seq_one_letter_code
_entity_poly.pdbx_strand_id
1 'polypeptide(L)'
;MKPDETPMFDPSLLQEVDWSQNTATFSPMNPGEGLVLRPLCTADLNKGFFKASAYCLELEHNPRYIRMVQAKSWTLKKHFEGFPTDSNFELKTTELPPLNNGEVLLEALFISVDPYMRIASKRLKEGDRMMGEQVARVVESKNPAFPAGTIVVALSGWTSHSISDGNGLRKLPAEWPDKLPLSLALGTVGMPGLTAYFGLLDICGVKGGETVMVNAAAGAVGSVVGQIAKLKGCKVVGAAGSDEKVAYLKKLGFDVAFNYKTVKSLEEALRMASPDGYDCYFDNVGGEFSNTVISQMKTFGRIAICGAISQYNRTGPCPQEVQKQCQQRSLYSLPLGCERSCAGLCLKMND
;
A
#
# COMPACT_ATOMS: atom_id res chain seq x y z
N MET A 1 -15.41 29.86 15.31
CA MET A 1 -16.00 28.54 15.64
C MET A 1 -14.87 27.53 15.64
N LYS A 2 -14.80 26.68 16.68
CA LYS A 2 -13.63 25.85 17.01
C LYS A 2 -13.22 24.92 15.85
N PRO A 3 -11.93 24.81 15.50
CA PRO A 3 -11.42 23.83 14.54
C PRO A 3 -11.03 22.54 15.29
N ASP A 4 -11.99 21.91 15.95
CA ASP A 4 -11.78 20.68 16.70
C ASP A 4 -12.51 19.53 15.99
N GLU A 5 -11.90 18.34 16.05
CA GLU A 5 -12.38 17.04 15.53
C GLU A 5 -11.99 16.73 14.08
N THR A 6 -10.75 16.27 13.92
CA THR A 6 -10.43 15.32 12.85
C THR A 6 -11.09 14.00 13.22
N PRO A 7 -12.00 13.40 12.43
CA PRO A 7 -12.33 12.00 12.62
C PRO A 7 -11.07 11.22 12.24
N MET A 8 -10.33 10.76 13.25
CA MET A 8 -9.42 9.65 13.08
C MET A 8 -10.27 8.45 12.67
N PHE A 9 -9.86 7.78 11.60
CA PHE A 9 -10.27 6.41 11.34
C PHE A 9 -10.04 5.61 12.62
N ASP A 10 -11.12 5.15 13.24
CA ASP A 10 -11.09 4.34 14.44
C ASP A 10 -10.61 2.93 14.08
N PRO A 11 -9.40 2.51 14.49
CA PRO A 11 -8.88 1.17 14.18
C PRO A 11 -9.71 0.07 14.85
N SER A 12 -10.54 0.38 15.85
CA SER A 12 -11.44 -0.58 16.49
C SER A 12 -12.68 -0.92 15.64
N LEU A 13 -12.94 -0.14 14.56
CA LEU A 13 -13.92 -0.49 13.53
C LEU A 13 -13.38 -1.52 12.51
N LEU A 14 -12.07 -1.77 12.52
CA LEU A 14 -11.48 -3.00 12.00
C LEU A 14 -11.47 -4.04 13.12
N GLN A 15 -12.64 -4.32 13.70
CA GLN A 15 -12.83 -5.61 14.36
C GLN A 15 -12.29 -6.67 13.40
N GLU A 16 -11.45 -7.58 13.91
CA GLU A 16 -11.02 -8.76 13.19
C GLU A 16 -12.22 -9.31 12.43
N VAL A 17 -12.25 -9.11 11.11
CA VAL A 17 -13.12 -9.91 10.27
C VAL A 17 -12.46 -11.27 10.38
N ASP A 18 -13.00 -12.07 11.28
CA ASP A 18 -12.66 -13.47 11.40
C ASP A 18 -13.06 -14.14 10.09
N TRP A 19 -12.08 -14.22 9.18
CA TRP A 19 -12.22 -14.93 7.91
C TRP A 19 -12.37 -16.45 8.10
N SER A 20 -12.29 -16.96 9.34
CA SER A 20 -12.51 -18.37 9.66
C SER A 20 -13.99 -18.74 9.83
N GLN A 21 -14.92 -17.78 9.88
CA GLN A 21 -16.36 -18.06 10.03
C GLN A 21 -17.07 -18.46 8.73
N ASN A 22 -16.35 -18.62 7.60
CA ASN A 22 -16.89 -19.20 6.37
C ASN A 22 -16.71 -20.72 6.25
N THR A 23 -16.62 -21.44 7.38
CA THR A 23 -16.97 -22.86 7.38
C THR A 23 -18.48 -22.96 7.26
N ALA A 24 -18.97 -23.11 6.04
CA ALA A 24 -20.28 -23.69 5.81
C ALA A 24 -20.32 -25.02 6.59
N THR A 25 -21.17 -25.08 7.60
CA THR A 25 -21.59 -26.34 8.20
C THR A 25 -22.15 -27.19 7.06
N PHE A 26 -21.49 -28.31 6.78
CA PHE A 26 -22.01 -29.31 5.86
C PHE A 26 -23.32 -29.85 6.43
N SER A 27 -24.45 -29.39 5.89
CA SER A 27 -25.67 -30.19 5.91
C SER A 27 -25.49 -31.38 4.98
N PRO A 28 -25.93 -32.60 5.34
CA PRO A 28 -25.89 -33.74 4.45
C PRO A 28 -26.69 -33.42 3.18
N MET A 29 -26.06 -33.62 2.02
CA MET A 29 -26.65 -33.40 0.71
C MET A 29 -27.97 -34.18 0.56
N ASN A 30 -28.98 -33.51 0.01
CA ASN A 30 -30.20 -34.18 -0.48
C ASN A 30 -29.84 -35.14 -1.62
N PRO A 31 -30.37 -36.38 -1.65
CA PRO A 31 -30.08 -37.36 -2.69
C PRO A 31 -30.85 -36.97 -3.97
N GLY A 32 -30.21 -36.19 -4.82
CA GLY A 32 -30.72 -35.81 -6.14
C GLY A 32 -29.62 -35.52 -7.16
N GLU A 33 -28.37 -35.86 -6.85
CA GLU A 33 -27.23 -35.68 -7.75
C GLU A 33 -27.09 -36.91 -8.64
N GLY A 34 -27.05 -36.68 -9.96
CA GLY A 34 -26.94 -37.71 -10.99
C GLY A 34 -25.60 -38.44 -10.94
N LEU A 35 -25.50 -39.43 -10.06
CA LEU A 35 -24.47 -40.46 -10.04
C LEU A 35 -24.79 -41.51 -11.10
N VAL A 36 -24.04 -41.53 -12.20
CA VAL A 36 -24.13 -42.64 -13.17
C VAL A 36 -23.21 -43.76 -12.70
N LEU A 37 -23.77 -44.73 -11.97
CA LEU A 37 -23.07 -45.96 -11.61
C LEU A 37 -22.99 -46.87 -12.85
N ARG A 38 -21.77 -47.17 -13.34
CA ARG A 38 -21.56 -48.24 -14.33
C ARG A 38 -20.95 -49.47 -13.66
N PRO A 39 -21.51 -50.67 -13.85
CA PRO A 39 -20.87 -51.91 -13.40
C PRO A 39 -19.74 -52.30 -14.36
N LEU A 40 -18.55 -52.56 -13.82
CA LEU A 40 -17.46 -53.22 -14.55
C LEU A 40 -17.49 -54.72 -14.26
N CYS A 41 -17.66 -55.50 -15.34
CA CYS A 41 -17.31 -56.91 -15.53
C CYS A 41 -17.40 -57.86 -14.30
N THR A 42 -18.38 -58.77 -14.31
CA THR A 42 -18.42 -59.91 -13.39
C THR A 42 -17.38 -60.96 -13.79
N ALA A 43 -16.32 -61.12 -13.00
CA ALA A 43 -15.51 -62.34 -13.02
C ALA A 43 -16.13 -63.36 -12.05
N ASP A 44 -16.50 -64.52 -12.59
CA ASP A 44 -17.13 -65.63 -11.88
C ASP A 44 -16.05 -66.44 -11.13
N LEU A 45 -16.09 -66.43 -9.80
CA LEU A 45 -15.28 -67.33 -8.98
C LEU A 45 -16.19 -68.00 -7.93
N ASN A 46 -16.63 -69.21 -8.28
CA ASN A 46 -17.20 -70.19 -7.36
C ASN A 46 -16.22 -70.48 -6.22
N LYS A 47 -16.51 -69.95 -5.02
CA LYS A 47 -16.32 -70.59 -3.70
C LYS A 47 -16.80 -69.64 -2.59
N GLY A 48 -17.91 -70.01 -1.95
CA GLY A 48 -18.24 -69.71 -0.55
C GLY A 48 -18.26 -68.24 -0.10
N PHE A 49 -19.48 -67.70 0.06
CA PHE A 49 -19.85 -66.63 0.99
C PHE A 49 -18.88 -65.44 1.12
N PHE A 50 -19.07 -64.41 0.29
CA PHE A 50 -19.08 -62.97 0.63
C PHE A 50 -19.24 -62.19 -0.69
N LYS A 51 -20.39 -61.55 -0.92
CA LYS A 51 -20.55 -60.57 -2.02
C LYS A 51 -20.05 -59.21 -1.51
N ALA A 52 -18.83 -58.82 -1.90
CA ALA A 52 -18.39 -57.44 -1.81
C ALA A 52 -18.40 -56.84 -3.22
N SER A 53 -19.38 -55.98 -3.51
CA SER A 53 -19.36 -55.16 -4.72
C SER A 53 -18.47 -53.95 -4.45
N ALA A 54 -17.26 -53.95 -5.02
CA ALA A 54 -16.44 -52.73 -5.07
C ALA A 54 -17.00 -51.82 -6.17
N TYR A 55 -17.49 -50.64 -5.80
CA TYR A 55 -17.83 -49.58 -6.75
C TYR A 55 -16.68 -48.59 -6.79
N CYS A 56 -16.04 -48.43 -7.95
CA CYS A 56 -15.18 -47.26 -8.20
C CYS A 56 -16.09 -46.08 -8.55
N LEU A 57 -16.07 -45.05 -7.71
CA LEU A 57 -16.68 -43.75 -8.02
C LEU A 57 -15.69 -42.97 -8.91
N GLU A 58 -15.88 -43.01 -10.22
CA GLU A 58 -15.32 -41.99 -11.11
C GLU A 58 -16.18 -40.72 -11.00
N LEU A 59 -15.61 -39.68 -10.39
CA LEU A 59 -16.20 -38.35 -10.42
C LEU A 59 -15.95 -37.75 -11.80
N GLU A 60 -16.91 -37.89 -12.72
CA GLU A 60 -16.90 -37.11 -13.96
C GLU A 60 -17.04 -35.61 -13.62
N HIS A 61 -16.04 -34.83 -14.04
CA HIS A 61 -16.07 -33.38 -13.91
C HIS A 61 -17.16 -32.82 -14.83
N ASN A 62 -18.34 -32.52 -14.28
CA ASN A 62 -19.44 -31.92 -15.04
C ASN A 62 -19.09 -30.47 -15.40
N PRO A 63 -18.86 -30.12 -16.69
CA PRO A 63 -18.42 -28.79 -17.09
C PRO A 63 -19.50 -27.70 -16.95
N ARG A 64 -20.70 -28.03 -16.44
CA ARG A 64 -21.81 -27.08 -16.26
C ARG A 64 -21.81 -26.30 -14.94
N TYR A 65 -20.95 -26.66 -13.97
CA TYR A 65 -20.81 -25.87 -12.74
C TYR A 65 -19.56 -24.99 -12.82
N ILE A 66 -19.67 -23.90 -13.58
CA ILE A 66 -18.72 -22.79 -13.45
C ILE A 66 -18.93 -22.20 -12.06
N ARG A 67 -17.94 -22.29 -11.18
CA ARG A 67 -17.98 -21.64 -9.86
C ARG A 67 -17.96 -20.13 -10.09
N MET A 68 -19.13 -19.51 -10.05
CA MET A 68 -19.27 -18.05 -10.20
C MET A 68 -18.63 -17.37 -8.99
N VAL A 69 -17.62 -16.53 -9.23
CA VAL A 69 -16.90 -15.80 -8.18
C VAL A 69 -17.46 -14.39 -8.08
N GLN A 70 -17.96 -14.03 -6.91
CA GLN A 70 -18.45 -12.68 -6.63
C GLN A 70 -17.31 -11.81 -6.09
N ALA A 71 -16.96 -10.77 -6.84
CA ALA A 71 -15.98 -9.77 -6.45
C ALA A 71 -16.68 -8.56 -5.81
N LYS A 72 -16.34 -8.27 -4.56
CA LYS A 72 -16.67 -7.00 -3.89
C LYS A 72 -15.57 -5.98 -4.19
N SER A 73 -15.93 -4.83 -4.77
CA SER A 73 -15.03 -3.75 -5.16
C SER A 73 -15.49 -2.39 -4.65
N TRP A 74 -14.57 -1.59 -4.12
CA TRP A 74 -14.85 -0.17 -3.86
C TRP A 74 -14.65 0.64 -5.15
N THR A 75 -15.65 1.44 -5.48
CA THR A 75 -15.66 2.30 -6.66
C THR A 75 -15.73 3.77 -6.26
N LEU A 76 -15.18 4.65 -7.12
CA LEU A 76 -15.32 6.08 -6.96
C LEU A 76 -16.76 6.48 -7.29
N LYS A 77 -17.57 6.82 -6.29
CA LYS A 77 -18.94 7.29 -6.49
C LYS A 77 -18.99 8.73 -6.95
N LYS A 78 -18.19 9.59 -6.32
CA LYS A 78 -18.09 11.01 -6.63
C LYS A 78 -16.67 11.50 -6.41
N HIS A 79 -16.18 12.37 -7.30
CA HIS A 79 -14.88 13.02 -7.13
C HIS A 79 -14.74 13.78 -5.79
N PHE A 80 -13.51 13.81 -5.28
CA PHE A 80 -13.19 14.45 -4.01
C PHE A 80 -13.20 15.98 -4.12
N GLU A 81 -14.00 16.62 -3.28
CA GLU A 81 -13.96 18.06 -3.01
C GLU A 81 -13.33 18.27 -1.62
N GLY A 82 -12.13 18.87 -1.55
CA GLY A 82 -11.40 18.96 -0.29
C GLY A 82 -10.94 17.58 0.22
N PHE A 83 -11.27 17.27 1.48
CA PHE A 83 -10.95 15.99 2.11
C PHE A 83 -11.89 14.88 1.60
N PRO A 84 -11.38 13.66 1.35
CA PRO A 84 -12.23 12.51 1.05
C PRO A 84 -13.19 12.19 2.20
N THR A 85 -14.38 11.72 1.85
CA THR A 85 -15.42 11.25 2.77
C THR A 85 -15.96 9.91 2.30
N ASP A 86 -16.68 9.20 3.17
CA ASP A 86 -17.30 7.91 2.82
C ASP A 86 -18.28 8.03 1.65
N SER A 87 -18.94 9.19 1.53
CA SER A 87 -19.86 9.49 0.41
C SER A 87 -19.20 9.45 -0.97
N ASN A 88 -17.87 9.57 -1.04
CA ASN A 88 -17.12 9.51 -2.29
C ASN A 88 -16.96 8.09 -2.81
N PHE A 89 -17.29 7.06 -2.02
CA PHE A 89 -17.06 5.67 -2.34
C PHE A 89 -18.37 4.87 -2.35
N GLU A 90 -18.39 3.80 -3.12
CA GLU A 90 -19.50 2.84 -3.15
C GLU A 90 -18.94 1.42 -3.29
N LEU A 91 -19.42 0.50 -2.44
CA LEU A 91 -19.11 -0.91 -2.54
C LEU A 91 -20.04 -1.59 -3.54
N LYS A 92 -19.47 -2.16 -4.60
CA LYS A 92 -20.21 -2.93 -5.61
C LYS A 92 -19.84 -4.41 -5.52
N THR A 93 -20.84 -5.27 -5.76
CA THR A 93 -20.63 -6.71 -5.92
C THR A 93 -20.86 -7.05 -7.39
N THR A 94 -19.89 -7.71 -8.02
CA THR A 94 -19.93 -8.09 -9.43
C THR A 94 -19.52 -9.54 -9.59
N GLU A 95 -20.22 -10.26 -10.45
CA GLU A 95 -19.83 -11.61 -10.85
C GLU A 95 -18.66 -11.53 -11.83
N LEU A 96 -17.59 -12.29 -11.58
CA LEU A 96 -16.46 -12.40 -12.49
C LEU A 96 -16.72 -13.49 -13.54
N PRO A 97 -16.34 -13.25 -14.81
CA PRO A 97 -16.47 -14.26 -15.84
C PRO A 97 -15.48 -15.43 -15.61
N PRO A 98 -15.66 -16.57 -16.30
CA PRO A 98 -14.66 -17.64 -16.31
C PRO A 98 -13.31 -17.16 -16.85
N LEU A 99 -12.22 -17.76 -16.37
CA LEU A 99 -10.87 -17.44 -16.84
C LEU A 99 -10.68 -17.82 -18.33
N ASN A 100 -10.05 -16.93 -19.08
CA ASN A 100 -9.48 -17.22 -20.40
C ASN A 100 -8.09 -17.87 -20.26
N ASN A 101 -7.58 -18.42 -21.36
CA ASN A 101 -6.22 -18.95 -21.40
C ASN A 101 -5.20 -17.83 -21.12
N GLY A 102 -4.22 -18.11 -20.26
CA GLY A 102 -3.23 -17.13 -19.82
C GLY A 102 -3.68 -16.25 -18.67
N GLU A 103 -4.93 -16.36 -18.21
CA GLU A 103 -5.43 -15.59 -17.07
C GLU A 103 -5.31 -16.35 -15.74
N VAL A 104 -5.32 -15.59 -14.65
CA VAL A 104 -5.37 -16.05 -13.27
C VAL A 104 -6.46 -15.32 -12.50
N LEU A 105 -7.08 -16.04 -11.57
CA LEU A 105 -7.98 -15.47 -10.58
C LEU A 105 -7.19 -15.16 -9.31
N LEU A 106 -7.24 -13.91 -8.88
CA LEU A 106 -6.60 -13.41 -7.67
C LEU A 106 -7.63 -13.19 -6.58
N GLU A 107 -7.28 -13.58 -5.35
CA GLU A 107 -7.96 -13.24 -4.10
C GLU A 107 -7.06 -12.27 -3.31
N ALA A 108 -7.57 -11.09 -2.97
CA ALA A 108 -6.83 -10.10 -2.20
C ALA A 108 -6.69 -10.54 -0.74
N LEU A 109 -5.45 -10.59 -0.24
CA LEU A 109 -5.16 -10.83 1.18
C LEU A 109 -4.97 -9.51 1.93
N PHE A 110 -4.32 -8.54 1.29
CA PHE A 110 -4.06 -7.21 1.82
C PHE A 110 -4.17 -6.18 0.70
N ILE A 111 -4.59 -4.96 1.05
CA ILE A 111 -4.74 -3.84 0.12
C ILE A 111 -4.02 -2.63 0.71
N SER A 112 -3.21 -1.95 -0.09
CA SER A 112 -2.52 -0.73 0.33
C SER A 112 -3.42 0.49 0.19
N VAL A 113 -3.24 1.45 1.09
CA VAL A 113 -3.86 2.78 1.03
C VAL A 113 -2.75 3.82 1.09
N ASP A 114 -2.51 4.48 -0.04
CA ASP A 114 -1.35 5.33 -0.22
C ASP A 114 -1.74 6.79 -0.51
N PRO A 115 -0.99 7.78 0.01
CA PRO A 115 -1.31 9.20 -0.20
C PRO A 115 -1.42 9.62 -1.67
N TYR A 116 -0.63 9.01 -2.58
CA TYR A 116 -0.65 9.37 -4.00
C TYR A 116 -2.01 9.09 -4.65
N MET A 117 -2.78 8.12 -4.13
CA MET A 117 -4.10 7.75 -4.64
C MET A 117 -5.04 8.95 -4.65
N ARG A 118 -4.89 9.89 -3.72
CA ARG A 118 -5.67 11.12 -3.65
C ARG A 118 -5.51 12.03 -4.88
N ILE A 119 -4.30 12.10 -5.43
CA ILE A 119 -4.00 12.91 -6.62
C ILE A 119 -4.30 12.12 -7.88
N ALA A 120 -3.92 10.83 -7.89
CA ALA A 120 -4.12 9.95 -9.03
C ALA A 120 -5.60 9.65 -9.31
N SER A 121 -6.48 9.69 -8.29
CA SER A 121 -7.92 9.50 -8.44
C SER A 121 -8.60 10.54 -9.35
N LYS A 122 -7.96 11.69 -9.60
CA LYS A 122 -8.44 12.67 -10.60
C LYS A 122 -8.50 12.09 -12.03
N ARG A 123 -7.79 10.99 -12.29
CA ARG A 123 -7.79 10.27 -13.57
C ARG A 123 -8.87 9.20 -13.65
N LEU A 124 -9.46 8.82 -12.52
CA LEU A 124 -10.58 7.87 -12.47
C LEU A 124 -11.87 8.58 -12.88
N LYS A 125 -12.80 7.84 -13.48
CA LYS A 125 -14.17 8.27 -13.69
C LYS A 125 -15.05 7.77 -12.55
N GLU A 126 -16.18 8.43 -12.33
CA GLU A 126 -17.19 7.91 -11.41
C GLU A 126 -17.66 6.53 -11.91
N GLY A 127 -17.78 5.58 -10.98
CA GLY A 127 -18.02 4.17 -11.24
C GLY A 127 -16.77 3.32 -11.39
N ASP A 128 -15.59 3.91 -11.64
CA ASP A 128 -14.34 3.14 -11.74
C ASP A 128 -13.95 2.55 -10.36
N ARG A 129 -13.34 1.36 -10.39
CA ARG A 129 -12.75 0.76 -9.19
C ARG A 129 -11.62 1.64 -8.66
N MET A 130 -11.58 1.83 -7.35
CA MET A 130 -10.48 2.54 -6.70
C MET A 130 -9.15 1.82 -6.96
N MET A 131 -8.13 2.59 -7.29
CA MET A 131 -6.80 2.06 -7.59
C MET A 131 -6.04 1.69 -6.31
N GLY A 132 -5.04 0.81 -6.44
CA GLY A 132 -4.21 0.37 -5.33
C GLY A 132 -3.47 -0.93 -5.61
N GLU A 133 -2.41 -1.14 -4.85
CA GLU A 133 -1.66 -2.40 -4.83
C GLU A 133 -2.24 -3.35 -3.80
N GLN A 134 -2.12 -4.64 -4.09
CA GLN A 134 -2.56 -5.72 -3.24
C GLN A 134 -1.46 -6.78 -3.11
N VAL A 135 -1.41 -7.42 -1.95
CA VAL A 135 -0.87 -8.77 -1.86
C VAL A 135 -2.02 -9.72 -2.06
N ALA A 136 -1.93 -10.58 -3.05
CA ALA A 136 -2.99 -11.46 -3.48
C ALA A 136 -2.50 -12.90 -3.66
N ARG A 137 -3.42 -13.84 -3.49
CA ARG A 137 -3.22 -15.27 -3.75
C ARG A 137 -3.84 -15.63 -5.08
N VAL A 138 -3.11 -16.38 -5.90
CA VAL A 138 -3.70 -17.03 -7.08
C VAL A 138 -4.57 -18.20 -6.60
N VAL A 139 -5.88 -18.11 -6.77
CA VAL A 139 -6.82 -19.17 -6.34
C VAL A 139 -7.17 -20.13 -7.48
N GLU A 140 -7.15 -19.65 -8.72
CA GLU A 140 -7.30 -20.45 -9.94
C GLU A 140 -6.37 -19.89 -11.02
N SER A 141 -5.84 -20.74 -11.90
CA SER A 141 -4.91 -20.31 -12.94
C SER A 141 -5.04 -21.11 -14.22
N LYS A 142 -5.09 -20.40 -15.36
CA LYS A 142 -4.84 -20.90 -16.71
C LYS A 142 -3.52 -20.33 -17.27
N ASN A 143 -2.63 -19.87 -16.39
CA ASN A 143 -1.32 -19.35 -16.71
C ASN A 143 -0.23 -20.15 -15.98
N PRO A 144 0.56 -20.99 -16.68
CA PRO A 144 1.56 -21.84 -16.04
C PRO A 144 2.67 -21.05 -15.33
N ALA A 145 2.87 -19.76 -15.67
CA ALA A 145 3.81 -18.91 -14.96
C ALA A 145 3.32 -18.57 -13.54
N PHE A 146 2.02 -18.68 -13.25
CA PHE A 146 1.44 -18.36 -11.95
C PHE A 146 0.52 -19.49 -11.47
N PRO A 147 1.07 -20.59 -10.93
CA PRO A 147 0.26 -21.69 -10.40
C PRO A 147 -0.66 -21.25 -9.26
N ALA A 148 -1.75 -21.99 -9.04
CA ALA A 148 -2.60 -21.80 -7.86
C ALA A 148 -1.77 -21.92 -6.56
N GLY A 149 -2.11 -21.07 -5.58
CA GLY A 149 -1.35 -20.90 -4.33
C GLY A 149 -0.24 -19.86 -4.39
N THR A 150 0.18 -19.41 -5.59
CA THR A 150 1.23 -18.37 -5.72
C THR A 150 0.79 -17.08 -5.06
N ILE A 151 1.67 -16.48 -4.24
CA ILE A 151 1.47 -15.14 -3.68
C ILE A 151 2.13 -14.10 -4.56
N VAL A 152 1.38 -13.06 -4.91
CA VAL A 152 1.80 -11.98 -5.79
C VAL A 152 1.50 -10.61 -5.20
N VAL A 153 2.29 -9.60 -5.57
CA VAL A 153 1.87 -8.20 -5.54
C VAL A 153 1.22 -7.87 -6.89
N ALA A 154 0.03 -7.27 -6.84
CA ALA A 154 -0.78 -6.94 -8.01
C ALA A 154 -1.37 -5.52 -7.92
N LEU A 155 -1.44 -4.82 -9.05
CA LEU A 155 -2.14 -3.54 -9.18
C LEU A 155 -3.64 -3.74 -9.47
N SER A 156 -4.32 -4.49 -8.59
CA SER A 156 -5.72 -4.90 -8.79
C SER A 156 -6.75 -3.90 -8.25
N GLY A 157 -6.33 -2.83 -7.58
CA GLY A 157 -7.25 -1.85 -7.00
C GLY A 157 -7.86 -2.30 -5.68
N TRP A 158 -8.99 -1.73 -5.29
CA TRP A 158 -9.69 -2.10 -4.06
C TRP A 158 -10.80 -3.10 -4.38
N THR A 159 -10.43 -4.38 -4.50
CA THR A 159 -11.35 -5.50 -4.75
C THR A 159 -10.93 -6.75 -3.98
N SER A 160 -11.89 -7.55 -3.57
CA SER A 160 -11.66 -8.89 -2.99
C SER A 160 -11.14 -9.90 -4.01
N HIS A 161 -11.61 -9.82 -5.26
CA HIS A 161 -11.19 -10.72 -6.33
C HIS A 161 -10.97 -9.96 -7.65
N SER A 162 -10.03 -10.44 -8.45
CA SER A 162 -9.78 -9.89 -9.79
C SER A 162 -9.19 -10.93 -10.73
N ILE A 163 -9.53 -10.84 -12.00
CA ILE A 163 -8.86 -11.58 -13.07
C ILE A 163 -7.67 -10.76 -13.58
N SER A 164 -6.53 -11.42 -13.80
CA SER A 164 -5.33 -10.82 -14.39
C SER A 164 -4.80 -11.73 -15.50
N ASP A 165 -4.24 -11.15 -16.55
CA ASP A 165 -3.51 -11.84 -17.63
C ASP A 165 -2.07 -12.25 -17.22
N GLY A 166 -1.70 -11.98 -15.96
CA GLY A 166 -0.34 -12.20 -15.44
C GLY A 166 0.61 -11.03 -15.67
N ASN A 167 0.24 -10.02 -16.45
CA ASN A 167 1.09 -8.86 -16.70
C ASN A 167 1.21 -7.99 -15.45
N GLY A 168 2.42 -7.53 -15.14
CA GLY A 168 2.71 -6.70 -13.97
C GLY A 168 2.59 -7.43 -12.62
N LEU A 169 2.23 -8.73 -12.59
CA LEU A 169 2.25 -9.50 -11.35
C LEU A 169 3.68 -9.77 -10.90
N ARG A 170 3.98 -9.40 -9.65
CA ARG A 170 5.26 -9.67 -9.02
C ARG A 170 5.09 -10.79 -8.01
N LYS A 171 5.68 -11.97 -8.27
CA LYS A 171 5.71 -13.04 -7.28
C LYS A 171 6.48 -12.59 -6.05
N LEU A 172 5.97 -12.92 -4.88
CA LEU A 172 6.80 -12.89 -3.68
C LEU A 172 7.87 -13.98 -3.80
N PRO A 173 9.06 -13.78 -3.20
CA PRO A 173 10.08 -14.82 -3.12
C PRO A 173 9.51 -16.12 -2.57
N ALA A 174 9.90 -17.26 -3.15
CA ALA A 174 9.49 -18.57 -2.66
C ALA A 174 9.92 -18.81 -1.21
N GLU A 175 11.06 -18.24 -0.81
CA GLU A 175 11.63 -18.29 0.54
C GLU A 175 11.20 -17.08 1.39
N TRP A 176 9.94 -16.64 1.29
CA TRP A 176 9.43 -15.61 2.19
C TRP A 176 9.46 -16.13 3.64
N PRO A 177 10.10 -15.42 4.59
CA PRO A 177 10.25 -15.95 5.94
C PRO A 177 8.89 -16.15 6.64
N ASP A 178 8.63 -17.35 7.15
CA ASP A 178 7.34 -17.73 7.77
C ASP A 178 6.89 -16.80 8.90
N LYS A 179 7.85 -16.18 9.59
CA LYS A 179 7.58 -15.27 10.72
C LYS A 179 7.22 -13.84 10.28
N LEU A 180 7.40 -13.51 9.00
CA LEU A 180 7.14 -12.17 8.49
C LEU A 180 5.75 -12.09 7.83
N PRO A 181 4.89 -11.14 8.23
CA PRO A 181 3.60 -10.94 7.59
C PRO A 181 3.75 -10.60 6.09
N LEU A 182 2.95 -11.25 5.23
CA LEU A 182 2.96 -10.99 3.79
C LEU A 182 2.61 -9.52 3.46
N SER A 183 1.85 -8.84 4.32
CA SER A 183 1.49 -7.43 4.17
C SER A 183 2.70 -6.50 4.11
N LEU A 184 3.87 -6.90 4.62
CA LEU A 184 5.09 -6.11 4.51
C LEU A 184 5.51 -5.85 3.05
N ALA A 185 5.09 -6.70 2.11
CA ALA A 185 5.31 -6.51 0.68
C ALA A 185 4.58 -5.30 0.08
N LEU A 186 3.61 -4.71 0.79
CA LEU A 186 2.98 -3.43 0.45
C LEU A 186 3.61 -2.23 1.14
N GLY A 187 4.46 -2.46 2.14
CA GLY A 187 5.03 -1.43 3.01
C GLY A 187 6.55 -1.44 2.99
N THR A 188 7.15 -1.85 4.10
CA THR A 188 8.61 -1.78 4.37
C THR A 188 9.47 -2.52 3.36
N VAL A 189 8.98 -3.63 2.77
CA VAL A 189 9.70 -4.36 1.70
C VAL A 189 8.98 -4.23 0.36
N GLY A 190 8.05 -3.29 0.27
CA GLY A 190 7.33 -2.88 -0.93
C GLY A 190 7.75 -1.51 -1.44
N MET A 191 6.86 -0.88 -2.20
CA MET A 191 7.08 0.45 -2.78
C MET A 191 7.42 1.53 -1.72
N PRO A 192 6.76 1.62 -0.55
CA PRO A 192 7.13 2.61 0.47
C PRO A 192 8.55 2.43 1.02
N GLY A 193 8.98 1.19 1.23
CA GLY A 193 10.35 0.87 1.65
C GLY A 193 11.40 1.25 0.61
N LEU A 194 11.14 0.94 -0.66
CA LEU A 194 12.01 1.34 -1.77
C LEU A 194 12.09 2.87 -1.89
N THR A 195 10.97 3.57 -1.68
CA THR A 195 10.91 5.04 -1.68
C THR A 195 11.80 5.62 -0.58
N ALA A 196 11.74 5.06 0.63
CA ALA A 196 12.63 5.44 1.72
C ALA A 196 14.11 5.17 1.40
N TYR A 197 14.40 3.98 0.86
CA TYR A 197 15.77 3.55 0.54
C TYR A 197 16.43 4.47 -0.49
N PHE A 198 15.85 4.62 -1.67
CA PHE A 198 16.43 5.42 -2.74
C PHE A 198 16.36 6.92 -2.43
N GLY A 199 15.27 7.40 -1.81
CA GLY A 199 15.16 8.81 -1.41
C GLY A 199 16.24 9.21 -0.40
N LEU A 200 16.59 8.34 0.54
CA LEU A 200 17.63 8.66 1.52
C LEU A 200 19.05 8.42 1.00
N LEU A 201 19.30 7.29 0.34
CA LEU A 201 20.65 6.88 -0.04
C LEU A 201 21.12 7.51 -1.34
N ASP A 202 20.24 7.65 -2.34
CA ASP A 202 20.64 8.13 -3.66
C ASP A 202 20.36 9.63 -3.81
N ILE A 203 19.19 10.09 -3.36
CA ILE A 203 18.81 11.51 -3.48
C ILE A 203 19.46 12.36 -2.37
N CYS A 204 19.30 11.97 -1.10
CA CYS A 204 19.95 12.68 0.00
C CYS A 204 21.45 12.36 0.11
N GLY A 205 21.90 11.20 -0.39
CA GLY A 205 23.33 10.82 -0.32
C GLY A 205 23.86 10.84 1.10
N VAL A 206 23.07 10.34 2.07
CA VAL A 206 23.35 10.52 3.51
C VAL A 206 24.68 9.87 3.92
N LYS A 207 25.42 10.55 4.81
CA LYS A 207 26.71 10.09 5.36
C LYS A 207 26.62 9.94 6.88
N GLY A 208 27.47 9.08 7.44
CA GLY A 208 27.57 8.93 8.89
C GLY A 208 27.99 10.25 9.56
N GLY A 209 27.42 10.53 10.74
CA GLY A 209 27.62 11.78 11.47
C GLY A 209 26.72 12.94 11.03
N GLU A 210 26.00 12.83 9.92
CA GLU A 210 25.05 13.86 9.46
C GLU A 210 23.74 13.86 10.28
N THR A 211 23.07 15.00 10.30
CA THR A 211 21.72 15.13 10.89
C THR A 211 20.64 15.08 9.81
N VAL A 212 19.70 14.14 9.97
CA VAL A 212 18.56 13.91 9.07
C VAL A 212 17.26 14.35 9.73
N MET A 213 16.53 15.27 9.10
CA MET A 213 15.15 15.60 9.45
C MET A 213 14.17 14.77 8.62
N VAL A 214 13.14 14.22 9.27
CA VAL A 214 12.03 13.51 8.61
C VAL A 214 10.71 14.05 9.12
N ASN A 215 9.86 14.55 8.23
CA ASN A 215 8.47 14.88 8.56
C ASN A 215 7.54 13.71 8.18
N ALA A 216 6.33 13.70 8.76
CA ALA A 216 5.46 12.52 8.74
C ALA A 216 6.22 11.23 9.11
N ALA A 217 7.14 11.35 10.07
CA ALA A 217 8.17 10.34 10.33
C ALA A 217 7.59 9.01 10.80
N ALA A 218 6.41 9.00 11.42
CA ALA A 218 5.76 7.78 11.86
C ALA A 218 4.98 7.03 10.75
N GLY A 219 4.98 7.56 9.51
CA GLY A 219 4.33 6.93 8.37
C GLY A 219 5.14 5.79 7.76
N ALA A 220 4.55 5.11 6.76
CA ALA A 220 5.16 3.95 6.09
C ALA A 220 6.57 4.24 5.52
N VAL A 221 6.73 5.39 4.84
CA VAL A 221 8.04 5.81 4.30
C VAL A 221 8.93 6.35 5.41
N GLY A 222 8.46 7.34 6.18
CA GLY A 222 9.26 8.06 7.16
C GLY A 222 9.87 7.18 8.26
N SER A 223 9.16 6.13 8.68
CA SER A 223 9.63 5.22 9.72
C SER A 223 10.79 4.35 9.24
N VAL A 224 10.81 4.03 7.95
CA VAL A 224 11.90 3.29 7.29
C VAL A 224 13.09 4.21 7.02
N VAL A 225 12.84 5.45 6.57
CA VAL A 225 13.89 6.48 6.39
C VAL A 225 14.69 6.67 7.68
N GLY A 226 14.01 6.86 8.81
CA GLY A 226 14.69 7.06 10.09
C GLY A 226 15.55 5.88 10.50
N GLN A 227 15.04 4.66 10.35
CA GLN A 227 15.81 3.45 10.68
C GLN A 227 17.03 3.28 9.77
N ILE A 228 16.91 3.51 8.46
CA ILE A 228 18.05 3.47 7.54
C ILE A 228 19.08 4.54 7.92
N ALA A 229 18.65 5.76 8.24
CA ALA A 229 19.55 6.83 8.69
C ALA A 229 20.27 6.46 10.00
N LYS A 230 19.57 5.86 10.97
CA LYS A 230 20.20 5.34 12.20
C LYS A 230 21.25 4.27 11.90
N LEU A 231 20.95 3.32 11.00
CA LEU A 231 21.90 2.30 10.56
C LEU A 231 23.12 2.90 9.83
N LYS A 232 22.97 4.06 9.20
CA LYS A 232 24.08 4.82 8.59
C LYS A 232 24.89 5.66 9.57
N GLY A 233 24.56 5.64 10.86
CA GLY A 233 25.27 6.40 11.88
C GLY A 233 24.89 7.88 11.92
N CYS A 234 23.68 8.24 11.47
CA CYS A 234 23.18 9.60 11.51
C CYS A 234 22.49 9.94 12.84
N LYS A 235 22.42 11.23 13.15
CA LYS A 235 21.44 11.79 14.07
C LYS A 235 20.12 11.97 13.32
N VAL A 236 19.00 11.51 13.88
CA VAL A 236 17.69 11.54 13.22
C VAL A 236 16.69 12.31 14.07
N VAL A 237 16.09 13.32 13.45
CA VAL A 237 15.02 14.14 14.01
C VAL A 237 13.72 13.81 13.27
N GLY A 238 12.64 13.55 14.01
CA GLY A 238 11.34 13.17 13.45
C GLY A 238 10.19 14.04 13.94
N ALA A 239 9.28 14.40 13.05
CA ALA A 239 8.02 15.04 13.41
C ALA A 239 6.81 14.16 13.09
N ALA A 240 5.87 14.06 14.03
CA ALA A 240 4.61 13.34 13.86
C ALA A 240 3.43 14.14 14.44
N GLY A 241 2.20 13.71 14.15
CA GLY A 241 0.99 14.47 14.48
C GLY A 241 0.26 14.03 15.76
N SER A 242 0.87 13.18 16.59
CA SER A 242 0.36 12.76 17.90
C SER A 242 1.51 12.29 18.80
N ASP A 243 1.32 12.37 20.11
CA ASP A 243 2.34 11.96 21.09
C ASP A 243 2.58 10.45 21.07
N GLU A 244 1.56 9.65 20.77
CA GLU A 244 1.70 8.21 20.54
C GLU A 244 2.66 7.91 19.39
N LYS A 245 2.53 8.63 18.27
CA LYS A 245 3.43 8.49 17.12
C LYS A 245 4.84 8.97 17.46
N VAL A 246 4.99 9.98 18.31
CA VAL A 246 6.29 10.41 18.81
C VAL A 246 6.93 9.31 19.67
N ALA A 247 6.17 8.69 20.58
CA ALA A 247 6.65 7.57 21.38
C ALA A 247 7.06 6.38 20.50
N TYR A 248 6.31 6.09 19.44
CA TYR A 248 6.68 5.08 18.45
C TYR A 248 8.00 5.41 17.75
N LEU A 249 8.21 6.67 17.32
CA LEU A 249 9.48 7.08 16.71
C LEU A 249 10.68 6.91 17.64
N LYS A 250 10.50 7.20 18.93
CA LYS A 250 11.53 6.95 19.93
C LYS A 250 11.87 5.46 20.05
N LYS A 251 10.88 4.56 19.99
CA LYS A 251 11.11 3.10 19.96
C LYS A 251 11.89 2.66 18.71
N LEU A 252 11.71 3.35 17.58
CA LEU A 252 12.48 3.11 16.34
C LEU A 252 13.91 3.68 16.37
N GLY A 253 14.30 4.38 17.44
CA GLY A 253 15.65 4.91 17.60
C GLY A 253 15.86 6.34 17.10
N PHE A 254 14.80 7.11 16.86
CA PHE A 254 14.95 8.55 16.56
C PHE A 254 15.54 9.30 17.75
N ASP A 255 16.61 10.07 17.53
CA ASP A 255 17.32 10.81 18.58
C ASP A 255 16.45 11.93 19.15
N VAL A 256 15.73 12.65 18.27
CA VAL A 256 14.73 13.64 18.66
C VAL A 256 13.43 13.34 17.91
N ALA A 257 12.31 13.36 18.61
CA ALA A 257 11.00 13.24 17.99
C ALA A 257 10.03 14.18 18.71
N PHE A 258 9.19 14.90 17.96
CA PHE A 258 8.24 15.85 18.53
C PHE A 258 6.91 15.85 17.78
N ASN A 259 5.86 16.25 18.50
CA ASN A 259 4.52 16.38 17.94
C ASN A 259 4.35 17.79 17.38
N TYR A 260 4.31 17.93 16.06
CA TYR A 260 4.27 19.24 15.41
C TYR A 260 2.98 20.01 15.68
N LYS A 261 1.93 19.36 16.19
CA LYS A 261 0.65 20.00 16.51
C LYS A 261 0.61 20.63 17.90
N THR A 262 1.51 20.25 18.80
CA THR A 262 1.49 20.69 20.21
C THR A 262 2.63 21.65 20.55
N VAL A 263 3.61 21.81 19.66
CA VAL A 263 4.67 22.81 19.82
C VAL A 263 4.13 24.22 19.63
N LYS A 264 4.60 25.16 20.45
CA LYS A 264 4.21 26.58 20.35
C LYS A 264 4.76 27.25 19.10
N SER A 265 5.96 26.84 18.68
CA SER A 265 6.63 27.31 17.47
C SER A 265 7.35 26.13 16.83
N LEU A 266 7.04 25.90 15.55
CA LEU A 266 7.73 24.87 14.78
C LEU A 266 9.21 25.24 14.58
N GLU A 267 9.49 26.51 14.34
CA GLU A 267 10.87 27.01 14.15
C GLU A 267 11.73 26.73 15.38
N GLU A 268 11.20 27.03 16.58
CA GLU A 268 11.94 26.79 17.82
C GLU A 268 12.13 25.31 18.09
N ALA A 269 11.10 24.49 17.86
CA ALA A 269 11.18 23.05 18.03
C ALA A 269 12.26 22.42 17.12
N LEU A 270 12.34 22.86 15.86
CA LEU A 270 13.36 22.43 14.91
C LEU A 270 14.75 22.88 15.34
N ARG A 271 14.91 24.13 15.80
CA ARG A 271 16.21 24.66 16.24
C ARG A 271 16.70 23.96 17.50
N MET A 272 15.82 23.69 18.46
CA MET A 272 16.15 22.92 19.66
C MET A 272 16.55 21.47 19.33
N ALA A 273 15.89 20.86 18.32
CA ALA A 273 16.19 19.50 17.93
C ALA A 273 17.56 19.36 17.24
N SER A 274 17.98 20.36 16.47
CA SER A 274 19.32 20.44 15.88
C SER A 274 19.82 21.90 15.80
N PRO A 275 20.53 22.38 16.83
CA PRO A 275 21.02 23.77 16.86
C PRO A 275 21.94 24.13 15.70
N ASP A 276 22.72 23.16 15.21
CA ASP A 276 23.65 23.34 14.09
C ASP A 276 22.97 23.17 12.70
N GLY A 277 21.65 22.93 12.68
CA GLY A 277 20.87 22.70 11.46
C GLY A 277 20.90 21.26 10.96
N TYR A 278 20.40 21.08 9.73
CA TYR A 278 20.16 19.77 9.11
C TYR A 278 20.98 19.57 7.83
N ASP A 279 21.60 18.40 7.69
CA ASP A 279 22.38 18.02 6.51
C ASP A 279 21.49 17.38 5.42
N CYS A 280 20.48 16.63 5.84
CA CYS A 280 19.49 16.00 4.97
C CYS A 280 18.07 16.25 5.49
N TYR A 281 17.14 16.49 4.58
CA TYR A 281 15.71 16.56 4.89
C TYR A 281 14.92 15.65 3.96
N PHE A 282 14.19 14.69 4.54
CA PHE A 282 13.26 13.84 3.81
C PHE A 282 11.85 14.40 3.97
N ASP A 283 11.33 14.98 2.89
CA ASP A 283 10.07 15.73 2.89
C ASP A 283 8.91 14.93 2.29
N ASN A 284 7.97 14.55 3.16
CA ASN A 284 6.71 13.89 2.84
C ASN A 284 5.50 14.85 2.88
N VAL A 285 5.65 16.07 3.41
CA VAL A 285 4.54 16.94 3.79
C VAL A 285 4.43 18.19 2.94
N GLY A 286 5.54 18.84 2.60
CA GLY A 286 5.54 20.13 1.92
C GLY A 286 4.93 21.26 2.76
N GLY A 287 4.67 22.39 2.10
CA GLY A 287 3.97 23.53 2.71
C GLY A 287 4.79 24.27 3.76
N GLU A 288 4.10 24.87 4.73
CA GLU A 288 4.71 25.70 5.77
C GLU A 288 5.77 24.94 6.58
N PHE A 289 5.50 23.67 6.90
CA PHE A 289 6.45 22.83 7.63
C PHE A 289 7.80 22.77 6.90
N SER A 290 7.76 22.51 5.58
CA SER A 290 8.98 22.43 4.77
C SER A 290 9.68 23.77 4.65
N ASN A 291 8.92 24.87 4.52
CA ASN A 291 9.52 26.20 4.48
C ASN A 291 10.33 26.51 5.75
N THR A 292 9.83 26.11 6.92
CA THR A 292 10.54 26.28 8.20
C THR A 292 11.75 25.37 8.33
N VAL A 293 11.71 24.11 7.85
CA VAL A 293 12.89 23.23 7.87
C VAL A 293 13.97 23.76 6.93
N ILE A 294 13.58 24.23 5.74
CA ILE A 294 14.54 24.69 4.72
C ILE A 294 15.37 25.89 5.22
N SER A 295 14.80 26.81 6.01
CA SER A 295 15.56 27.93 6.58
C SER A 295 16.56 27.51 7.65
N GLN A 296 16.52 26.25 8.13
CA GLN A 296 17.41 25.69 9.13
C GLN A 296 18.31 24.58 8.58
N MET A 297 18.38 24.44 7.25
CA MET A 297 19.33 23.53 6.59
C MET A 297 20.74 24.10 6.68
N LYS A 298 21.73 23.22 6.80
CA LYS A 298 23.15 23.58 6.67
C LYS A 298 23.48 23.93 5.22
N THR A 299 24.56 24.68 5.02
CA THR A 299 25.17 24.85 3.69
C THR A 299 25.45 23.49 3.07
N PHE A 300 25.14 23.33 1.77
CA PHE A 300 25.20 22.05 1.04
C PHE A 300 24.24 20.96 1.54
N GLY A 301 23.26 21.32 2.37
CA GLY A 301 22.18 20.44 2.77
C GLY A 301 21.39 19.93 1.56
N ARG A 302 20.90 18.69 1.65
CA ARG A 302 20.15 18.02 0.57
C ARG A 302 18.73 17.70 1.01
N ILE A 303 17.79 17.79 0.07
CA ILE A 303 16.37 17.55 0.34
C ILE A 303 15.85 16.51 -0.63
N ALA A 304 15.31 15.41 -0.11
CA ALA A 304 14.51 14.47 -0.87
C ALA A 304 13.04 14.85 -0.77
N ILE A 305 12.50 15.47 -1.82
CA ILE A 305 11.08 15.82 -1.92
C ILE A 305 10.30 14.58 -2.36
N CYS A 306 9.83 13.81 -1.39
CA CYS A 306 9.07 12.58 -1.60
C CYS A 306 7.58 12.85 -1.83
N GLY A 307 7.00 13.81 -1.10
CA GLY A 307 5.57 14.09 -1.16
C GLY A 307 5.21 15.44 -0.57
N ALA A 308 4.00 15.90 -0.87
CA ALA A 308 3.47 17.18 -0.39
C ALA A 308 2.05 17.01 0.17
N ILE A 309 1.85 16.04 1.08
CA ILE A 309 0.50 15.61 1.51
C ILE A 309 -0.34 16.74 2.11
N SER A 310 0.29 17.77 2.69
CA SER A 310 -0.41 18.97 3.19
C SER A 310 -1.19 19.73 2.10
N GLN A 311 -0.81 19.55 0.84
CA GLN A 311 -1.39 20.27 -0.29
C GLN A 311 -2.47 19.47 -1.03
N TYR A 312 -2.67 18.19 -0.72
CA TYR A 312 -3.48 17.29 -1.56
C TYR A 312 -4.98 17.61 -1.56
N ASN A 313 -5.47 18.21 -0.47
CA ASN A 313 -6.88 18.56 -0.28
C ASN A 313 -7.16 20.03 -0.55
N ARG A 314 -6.20 20.78 -1.09
CA ARG A 314 -6.37 22.20 -1.40
C ARG A 314 -7.37 22.39 -2.54
N THR A 315 -8.37 23.24 -2.32
CA THR A 315 -9.44 23.57 -3.29
C THR A 315 -9.22 24.88 -4.03
N GLY A 316 -8.16 25.65 -3.69
CA GLY A 316 -7.82 26.93 -4.32
C GLY A 316 -6.47 26.93 -5.04
N PRO A 317 -6.17 27.96 -5.86
CA PRO A 317 -4.89 28.08 -6.57
C PRO A 317 -3.69 28.08 -5.61
N CYS A 318 -2.54 27.65 -6.12
CA CYS A 318 -1.28 27.72 -5.39
C CYS A 318 -0.92 29.20 -5.15
N PRO A 319 -0.55 29.63 -3.93
CA PRO A 319 -0.16 31.01 -3.66
C PRO A 319 1.08 31.35 -4.49
N GLN A 320 1.08 32.54 -5.09
CA GLN A 320 2.17 32.99 -5.95
C GLN A 320 3.52 33.02 -5.23
N GLU A 321 3.53 33.19 -3.91
CA GLU A 321 4.75 33.16 -3.08
C GLU A 321 5.43 31.79 -3.10
N VAL A 322 4.66 30.70 -3.05
CA VAL A 322 5.17 29.32 -3.12
C VAL A 322 5.73 29.03 -4.52
N GLN A 323 5.07 29.54 -5.58
CA GLN A 323 5.58 29.43 -6.95
C GLN A 323 6.89 30.19 -7.15
N LYS A 324 7.01 31.41 -6.62
CA LYS A 324 8.23 32.23 -6.69
C LYS A 324 9.39 31.61 -5.92
N GLN A 325 9.13 30.97 -4.79
CA GLN A 325 10.16 30.32 -3.97
C GLN A 325 10.75 29.07 -4.66
N CYS A 326 9.95 28.35 -5.45
CA CYS A 326 10.45 27.29 -6.35
C CYS A 326 11.24 27.84 -7.55
N GLN A 327 10.86 29.00 -8.09
CA GLN A 327 11.50 29.60 -9.27
C GLN A 327 12.82 30.33 -8.95
N GLN A 328 12.90 31.02 -7.80
CA GLN A 328 14.10 31.79 -7.41
C GLN A 328 15.29 30.92 -6.99
N ARG A 329 15.09 29.61 -6.77
CA ARG A 329 16.11 28.69 -6.24
C ARG A 329 16.62 27.70 -7.31
N SER A 330 16.77 28.20 -8.55
CA SER A 330 17.04 27.45 -9.80
C SER A 330 17.63 26.06 -9.64
N LEU A 331 16.73 25.11 -9.83
CA LEU A 331 16.92 23.68 -10.05
C LEU A 331 17.50 23.43 -11.44
N TYR A 332 18.52 22.58 -11.55
CA TYR A 332 18.90 22.02 -12.84
C TYR A 332 17.78 21.09 -13.32
N SER A 333 17.10 21.52 -14.38
CA SER A 333 16.26 20.64 -15.19
C SER A 333 17.16 19.70 -16.00
N LEU A 334 16.94 18.39 -15.86
CA LEU A 334 17.24 17.46 -16.95
C LEU A 334 15.93 17.24 -17.70
N PRO A 335 15.92 17.35 -19.05
CA PRO A 335 14.70 17.30 -19.83
C PRO A 335 14.22 15.85 -19.93
N LEU A 336 13.42 15.43 -18.96
CA LEU A 336 12.41 14.40 -19.19
C LEU A 336 11.10 15.15 -19.31
N GLY A 337 10.74 15.45 -20.56
CA GLY A 337 9.56 16.22 -20.90
C GLY A 337 8.30 15.62 -20.29
N CYS A 338 7.68 16.33 -19.35
CA CYS A 338 6.25 16.40 -19.21
C CYS A 338 5.90 17.59 -18.30
N GLU A 339 5.32 18.62 -18.89
CA GLU A 339 4.53 19.59 -18.14
C GLU A 339 3.46 18.83 -17.34
N ARG A 340 3.31 19.14 -16.04
CA ARG A 340 2.31 18.61 -15.09
C ARG A 340 2.64 17.28 -14.38
N SER A 341 3.55 17.35 -13.40
CA SER A 341 3.35 16.77 -12.05
C SER A 341 4.63 16.96 -11.24
N CYS A 342 4.56 17.65 -10.10
CA CYS A 342 5.67 17.69 -9.15
C CYS A 342 5.92 16.28 -8.60
N ALA A 343 6.94 15.60 -9.13
CA ALA A 343 7.55 14.41 -8.55
C ALA A 343 9.04 14.44 -8.88
N GLY A 344 9.87 14.49 -7.83
CA GLY A 344 11.34 14.41 -7.90
C GLY A 344 12.04 15.72 -8.30
N LEU A 345 12.32 16.59 -7.33
CA LEU A 345 13.22 17.74 -7.49
C LEU A 345 14.32 17.66 -6.43
N CYS A 346 15.58 17.60 -6.87
CA CYS A 346 16.75 17.71 -6.02
C CYS A 346 17.19 19.18 -5.98
N LEU A 347 17.02 19.84 -4.84
CA LEU A 347 17.57 21.17 -4.60
C LEU A 347 19.02 21.01 -4.13
N LYS A 348 19.98 21.50 -4.93
CA LYS A 348 21.37 21.72 -4.52
C LYS A 348 21.55 23.23 -4.39
N MET A 349 21.64 23.75 -3.16
CA MET A 349 21.87 25.18 -2.93
C MET A 349 23.34 25.49 -3.21
N ASN A 350 23.61 26.35 -4.19
CA ASN A 350 24.93 26.96 -4.42
C ASN A 350 24.82 28.47 -4.18
N ASP A 351 25.88 29.00 -3.56
CA ASP A 351 26.26 30.38 -3.21
C ASP A 351 25.36 31.56 -3.61
#